data_AF-A0A1V2NPS3-F1
#
_entry.id   AF-A0A1V2NPS3-F1
#
_cell.length_a   1.000
_cell.length_b   1.000
_cell.length_c   1.000
_cell.angle_alpha   90.00
_cell.angle_beta   90.00
_cell.angle_gamma   90.00
#
_symmetry.space_group_name_H-M   'P 1'
#
loop_
_entity.id
_entity.type
_entity.pdbx_description
1 polymer ?
#
loop_
_entity_poly.entity_id
_entity_poly.type
_entity_poly.pdbx_seq_one_letter_code
_entity_poly.pdbx_strand_id
1 'polypeptide(L)'
;MVLSWNDAVDIGYGRGRLAREAAESLSRVDAALGRPADINEAWRSPEQANANYARYLAYLRDPRNNPWAPIALPADQSVHCVGYAVDTDDTADWQMRVWNDHGWFWTVYRNGQLVERWHLEYDRDRDNHRNQPASVGGSTPFTPAPVEPPKRKKRTMINAAWQDENGTIAVQAVPGGKVTLLTDPREWAGIAAATGAEAARVKNDELQQVLQRYGQITAPAFDTSTGAAAQIVVPLDGASDRYQVVGDRVEWINGDQLQKLLDTGARTVFLARDQIDRMK
;
A
#
# COMPACT_ATOMS: atom_id res chain seq x y z
N MET A 1 2.89 -10.40 -32.09
CA MET A 1 3.12 -9.14 -32.85
C MET A 1 3.11 -8.02 -31.83
N VAL A 2 4.17 -7.23 -31.73
CA VAL A 2 4.26 -6.12 -30.75
C VAL A 2 3.53 -4.89 -31.30
N LEU A 3 2.78 -4.19 -30.45
CA LEU A 3 2.04 -2.99 -30.84
C LEU A 3 3.01 -1.82 -30.95
N SER A 4 3.01 -1.13 -32.10
CA SER A 4 3.81 0.08 -32.26
C SER A 4 3.18 1.23 -31.47
N TRP A 5 4.01 2.21 -31.08
CA TRP A 5 3.51 3.41 -30.39
C TRP A 5 2.39 4.11 -31.16
N ASN A 6 2.54 4.22 -32.49
CA ASN A 6 1.60 4.94 -33.36
C ASN A 6 0.25 4.21 -33.53
N ASP A 7 0.26 2.89 -33.37
CA ASP A 7 -0.95 2.07 -33.46
C ASP A 7 -1.69 1.96 -32.12
N ALA A 8 -1.04 2.35 -31.02
CA ALA A 8 -1.62 2.37 -29.69
C ALA A 8 -2.46 3.64 -29.45
N VAL A 9 -3.64 3.46 -28.84
CA VAL A 9 -4.59 4.51 -28.51
C VAL A 9 -4.22 5.11 -27.16
N ASP A 10 -4.11 6.43 -27.09
CA ASP A 10 -3.97 7.18 -25.83
C ASP A 10 -5.25 7.06 -25.00
N ILE A 11 -5.12 6.53 -23.78
CA ILE A 11 -6.24 6.30 -22.86
C ILE A 11 -6.51 7.50 -21.95
N GLY A 12 -5.87 8.64 -22.22
CA GLY A 12 -6.09 9.91 -21.53
C GLY A 12 -5.52 9.94 -20.12
N TYR A 13 -5.57 11.13 -19.51
CA TYR A 13 -5.15 11.38 -18.12
C TYR A 13 -3.70 10.99 -17.80
N GLY A 14 -2.83 10.86 -18.81
CA GLY A 14 -1.46 10.40 -18.63
C GLY A 14 -1.32 8.91 -18.28
N ARG A 15 -2.38 8.11 -18.46
CA ARG A 15 -2.43 6.68 -18.08
C ARG A 15 -1.71 5.75 -19.07
N GLY A 16 -1.19 6.30 -20.16
CA GLY A 16 -0.46 5.56 -21.18
C GLY A 16 -1.30 5.26 -22.41
N ARG A 17 -1.02 4.12 -23.04
CA ARG A 17 -1.66 3.71 -24.30
C ARG A 17 -2.08 2.25 -24.25
N LEU A 18 -3.06 1.86 -25.07
CA LEU A 18 -3.51 0.47 -25.22
C LEU A 18 -3.80 0.14 -26.69
N ALA A 19 -3.94 -1.14 -27.00
CA ALA A 19 -4.56 -1.58 -28.24
C ALA A 19 -6.01 -1.06 -28.30
N ARG A 20 -6.52 -0.79 -29.51
CA ARG A 20 -7.82 -0.14 -29.70
C ARG A 20 -8.96 -0.82 -28.93
N GLU A 21 -9.11 -2.13 -29.06
CA GLU A 21 -10.19 -2.87 -28.40
C GLU A 21 -10.07 -2.82 -26.87
N ALA A 22 -8.86 -2.91 -26.34
CA ALA A 22 -8.59 -2.76 -24.90
C ALA A 22 -8.87 -1.33 -24.41
N ALA A 23 -8.51 -0.30 -25.18
CA ALA A 23 -8.82 1.09 -24.86
C ALA A 23 -10.33 1.34 -24.81
N GLU A 24 -11.09 0.76 -25.76
CA GLU A 24 -12.55 0.82 -25.78
C GLU A 24 -13.17 0.13 -24.56
N SER A 25 -12.64 -1.05 -24.17
CA SER A 25 -13.06 -1.72 -22.93
C SER A 25 -12.73 -0.89 -21.68
N LEU A 26 -11.53 -0.32 -21.60
CA LEU A 26 -11.13 0.53 -20.47
C LEU A 26 -12.05 1.75 -20.32
N SER A 27 -12.47 2.36 -21.43
CA SER A 27 -13.45 3.45 -21.39
C SER A 27 -14.80 3.03 -20.79
N ARG A 28 -15.24 1.79 -21.04
CA ARG A 28 -16.44 1.23 -20.39
C ARG A 28 -16.19 0.94 -18.91
N VAL A 29 -14.99 0.48 -18.54
CA VAL A 29 -14.60 0.30 -17.13
C VAL A 29 -14.63 1.64 -16.39
N ASP A 30 -14.07 2.71 -16.98
CA ASP A 30 -14.11 4.05 -16.40
C ASP A 30 -15.56 4.50 -16.12
N ALA A 31 -16.46 4.27 -17.09
CA ALA A 31 -17.88 4.58 -16.94
C ALA A 31 -18.54 3.75 -15.83
N ALA A 32 -18.24 2.46 -15.74
CA ALA A 32 -18.79 1.55 -14.73
C ALA A 32 -18.26 1.83 -13.31
N LEU A 33 -17.00 2.26 -13.17
CA LEU A 33 -16.42 2.72 -11.91
C LEU A 33 -16.92 4.12 -11.51
N GLY A 34 -17.51 4.87 -12.44
CA GLY A 34 -17.93 6.27 -12.23
C GLY A 34 -16.76 7.25 -12.14
N ARG A 35 -15.56 6.83 -12.53
CA ARG A 35 -14.32 7.64 -12.57
C ARG A 35 -13.29 6.98 -13.48
N PRO A 36 -12.25 7.71 -13.93
CA PRO A 36 -11.09 7.07 -14.52
C PRO A 36 -10.51 5.99 -13.59
N ALA A 37 -10.31 4.79 -14.12
CA ALA A 37 -9.55 3.73 -13.48
C ALA A 37 -8.13 4.21 -13.19
N ASP A 38 -7.59 3.78 -12.05
CA ASP A 38 -6.25 4.11 -11.62
C ASP A 38 -5.24 3.22 -12.34
N ILE A 39 -4.51 3.77 -13.31
CA ILE A 39 -3.60 3.00 -14.16
C ILE A 39 -2.18 3.45 -13.88
N ASN A 40 -1.39 2.53 -13.32
CA ASN A 40 0.03 2.73 -13.02
C ASN A 40 0.90 2.49 -14.26
N GLU A 41 0.54 1.49 -15.07
CA GLU A 41 1.21 1.19 -16.33
C GLU A 41 0.23 0.56 -17.34
N ALA A 42 0.39 0.88 -18.64
CA ALA A 42 -0.37 0.29 -19.73
C ALA A 42 0.60 -0.23 -20.80
N TRP A 43 0.60 0.31 -22.01
CA TRP A 43 1.59 -0.08 -23.01
C TRP A 43 3.03 0.22 -22.59
N ARG A 44 3.92 -0.73 -22.90
CA ARG A 44 5.36 -0.64 -22.66
C ARG A 44 6.12 -0.85 -23.97
N SER A 45 7.17 -0.07 -24.21
CA SER A 45 8.00 -0.26 -25.40
C SER A 45 8.78 -1.58 -25.36
N PRO A 46 9.11 -2.18 -26.52
CA PRO A 46 9.97 -3.36 -26.57
C PRO A 46 11.31 -3.17 -25.83
N GLU A 47 11.93 -2.00 -25.98
CA GLU A 47 13.21 -1.66 -25.36
C GLU A 47 13.09 -1.64 -23.84
N GLN A 48 12.02 -1.01 -23.33
CA GLN A 48 11.75 -0.97 -21.90
C GLN A 48 11.44 -2.36 -21.33
N ALA A 49 10.66 -3.19 -22.04
CA ALA A 49 10.38 -4.56 -21.62
C ALA A 49 11.66 -5.40 -21.54
N ASN A 50 12.51 -5.35 -22.56
CA ASN A 50 13.79 -6.06 -22.58
C ASN A 50 14.75 -5.57 -21.48
N ALA A 51 14.77 -4.26 -21.21
CA ALA A 51 15.57 -3.69 -20.12
C ALA A 51 15.06 -4.11 -18.73
N ASN A 52 13.75 -4.25 -18.54
CA ASN A 52 13.16 -4.77 -17.30
C ASN A 52 13.46 -6.26 -17.15
N TYR A 53 13.36 -7.04 -18.24
CA TYR A 53 13.68 -8.46 -18.24
C TYR A 53 15.15 -8.72 -17.90
N ALA A 54 16.08 -7.94 -18.47
CA ALA A 54 17.50 -8.05 -18.15
C ALA A 54 17.78 -7.79 -16.66
N ARG A 55 17.11 -6.78 -16.06
CA ARG A 55 17.19 -6.50 -14.62
C ARG A 55 16.63 -7.64 -13.77
N TYR A 56 15.49 -8.19 -14.17
CA TYR A 56 14.89 -9.35 -13.50
C TYR A 56 15.80 -10.59 -13.53
N LEU A 57 16.40 -10.91 -14.68
CA LEU A 57 17.37 -12.01 -14.78
C LEU A 57 18.62 -11.77 -13.92
N ALA A 58 19.12 -10.54 -13.86
CA ALA A 58 20.25 -10.19 -13.00
C ALA A 58 19.91 -10.40 -11.51
N TYR A 59 18.73 -9.96 -11.09
CA TYR A 59 18.21 -10.18 -9.74
C TYR A 59 18.07 -11.68 -9.40
N LEU A 60 17.50 -12.49 -10.29
CA LEU A 60 17.35 -13.94 -10.06
C LEU A 60 18.70 -14.66 -9.93
N ARG A 61 19.69 -14.25 -10.73
CA ARG A 61 21.01 -14.88 -10.74
C ARG A 61 21.78 -14.63 -9.44
N ASP A 62 21.70 -13.41 -8.90
CA ASP A 62 22.39 -13.04 -7.66
C ASP A 62 21.64 -11.92 -6.92
N PRO A 63 20.63 -12.27 -6.10
CA PRO A 63 19.78 -11.30 -5.42
C PRO A 63 20.50 -10.57 -4.27
N ARG A 64 21.71 -11.00 -3.88
CA ARG A 64 22.51 -10.33 -2.84
C ARG A 64 23.28 -9.14 -3.41
N ASN A 65 23.67 -9.22 -4.68
CA ASN A 65 24.47 -8.20 -5.36
C ASN A 65 23.69 -7.38 -6.38
N ASN A 66 22.43 -7.74 -6.66
CA ASN A 66 21.57 -7.02 -7.59
C ASN A 66 20.33 -6.45 -6.89
N PRO A 67 19.89 -5.25 -7.25
CA PRO A 67 18.67 -4.68 -6.70
C PRO A 67 17.47 -5.57 -7.02
N TRP A 68 16.47 -5.54 -6.13
CA TRP A 68 15.19 -6.17 -6.41
C TRP A 68 14.61 -5.67 -7.74
N ALA A 69 14.07 -6.60 -8.52
CA ALA A 69 13.42 -6.30 -9.79
C ALA A 69 12.07 -7.04 -9.87
N PRO A 70 11.02 -6.40 -10.39
CA PRO A 70 9.71 -7.03 -10.56
C PRO A 70 9.79 -8.16 -11.59
N ILE A 71 8.79 -9.06 -11.57
CA ILE A 71 8.67 -10.10 -12.58
C ILE A 71 8.56 -9.41 -13.94
N ALA A 72 9.40 -9.82 -14.87
CA ALA A 72 9.41 -9.26 -16.21
C ALA A 72 9.55 -10.36 -17.24
N LEU A 73 8.95 -10.13 -18.40
CA LEU A 73 9.06 -10.96 -19.59
C LEU A 73 9.77 -10.18 -20.69
N PRO A 74 10.49 -10.85 -21.61
CA PRO A 74 11.04 -10.19 -22.79
C PRO A 74 9.91 -9.62 -23.67
N ALA A 75 10.26 -8.68 -24.55
CA ALA A 75 9.29 -7.91 -25.32
C ALA A 75 8.33 -8.75 -26.18
N ASP A 76 8.79 -9.90 -26.68
CA ASP A 76 8.01 -10.84 -27.49
C ASP A 76 6.97 -11.63 -26.68
N GLN A 77 7.09 -11.63 -25.34
CA GLN A 77 6.20 -12.32 -24.41
C GLN A 77 5.42 -11.36 -23.51
N SER A 78 5.77 -10.07 -23.46
CA SER A 78 5.11 -9.10 -22.59
C SER A 78 3.78 -8.62 -23.17
N VAL A 79 2.69 -8.85 -22.44
CA VAL A 79 1.34 -8.43 -22.86
C VAL A 79 1.18 -6.89 -22.88
N HIS A 80 1.96 -6.19 -22.04
CA HIS A 80 2.07 -4.72 -22.11
C HIS A 80 2.59 -4.25 -23.48
N CYS A 81 3.51 -4.97 -24.11
CA CYS A 81 4.04 -4.60 -25.42
C CYS A 81 3.00 -4.75 -26.54
N VAL A 82 2.00 -5.63 -26.39
CA VAL A 82 0.90 -5.76 -27.35
C VAL A 82 -0.29 -4.86 -27.03
N GLY A 83 -0.24 -4.10 -25.93
CA GLY A 83 -1.27 -3.13 -25.53
C GLY A 83 -2.53 -3.76 -24.94
N TYR A 84 -2.43 -4.98 -24.41
CA TYR A 84 -3.55 -5.73 -23.83
C TYR A 84 -3.40 -5.98 -22.33
N ALA A 85 -2.53 -5.22 -21.65
CA ALA A 85 -2.33 -5.32 -20.21
C ALA A 85 -2.32 -3.94 -19.56
N VAL A 86 -2.79 -3.91 -18.31
CA VAL A 86 -2.70 -2.76 -17.41
C VAL A 86 -2.23 -3.22 -16.03
N ASP A 87 -1.44 -2.37 -15.38
CA ASP A 87 -1.16 -2.46 -13.95
C ASP A 87 -1.99 -1.40 -13.22
N THR A 88 -2.77 -1.80 -12.22
CA THR A 88 -3.74 -0.95 -11.52
C THR A 88 -3.80 -1.24 -10.02
N ASP A 89 -4.13 -0.23 -9.22
CA ASP A 89 -4.46 -0.41 -7.79
C ASP A 89 -5.96 -0.70 -7.56
N ASP A 90 -6.80 -0.64 -8.60
CA ASP A 90 -8.24 -0.88 -8.55
C ASP A 90 -8.61 -2.37 -8.48
N THR A 91 -8.14 -3.02 -7.42
CA THR A 91 -8.11 -4.49 -7.27
C THR A 91 -9.02 -5.02 -6.16
N ALA A 92 -9.86 -4.18 -5.56
CA ALA A 92 -10.86 -4.62 -4.59
C ALA A 92 -11.92 -5.52 -5.26
N ASP A 93 -12.55 -6.42 -4.50
CA ASP A 93 -13.47 -7.44 -5.04
C ASP A 93 -14.63 -6.87 -5.88
N TRP A 94 -15.13 -5.67 -5.55
CA TRP A 94 -16.18 -5.01 -6.34
C TRP A 94 -15.63 -4.39 -7.63
N GLN A 95 -14.39 -3.86 -7.61
CA GLN A 95 -13.72 -3.33 -8.80
C GLN A 95 -13.37 -4.47 -9.75
N MET A 96 -12.87 -5.57 -9.21
CA MET A 96 -12.55 -6.76 -9.99
C MET A 96 -13.76 -7.40 -10.64
N ARG A 97 -14.96 -7.27 -10.05
CA ARG A 97 -16.20 -7.66 -10.74
C ARG A 97 -16.45 -6.81 -11.98
N VAL A 98 -16.22 -5.50 -11.91
CA VAL A 98 -16.31 -4.60 -13.07
C VAL A 98 -15.25 -4.98 -14.13
N TRP A 99 -13.99 -5.13 -13.71
CA TRP A 99 -12.90 -5.52 -14.61
C TRP A 99 -13.21 -6.82 -15.35
N ASN A 100 -13.59 -7.89 -14.63
CA ASN A 100 -13.89 -9.19 -15.24
C ASN A 100 -15.09 -9.13 -16.19
N ASP A 101 -16.13 -8.39 -15.85
CA ASP A 101 -17.31 -8.19 -16.71
C ASP A 101 -16.93 -7.53 -18.05
N HIS A 102 -15.86 -6.72 -18.04
CA HIS A 102 -15.33 -6.00 -19.18
C HIS A 102 -14.11 -6.69 -19.82
N GLY A 103 -13.89 -7.98 -19.51
CA GLY A 103 -12.87 -8.81 -20.13
C GLY A 103 -11.46 -8.69 -19.53
N TRP A 104 -11.28 -7.98 -18.41
CA TRP A 104 -10.00 -7.82 -17.73
C TRP A 104 -9.86 -8.79 -16.56
N PHE A 105 -8.77 -9.56 -16.52
CA PHE A 105 -8.60 -10.62 -15.53
C PHE A 105 -7.16 -10.77 -15.09
N TRP A 106 -6.97 -11.29 -13.88
CA TRP A 106 -5.66 -11.66 -13.36
C TRP A 106 -5.09 -12.87 -14.10
N THR A 107 -3.81 -12.80 -14.46
CA THR A 107 -3.10 -13.86 -15.19
C THR A 107 -1.83 -14.34 -14.50
N VAL A 108 -1.29 -13.56 -13.57
CA VAL A 108 0.03 -13.85 -12.97
C VAL A 108 -0.10 -14.70 -11.71
N TYR A 109 -0.15 -16.03 -11.91
CA TYR A 109 -0.15 -17.01 -10.83
C TYR A 109 1.19 -17.75 -10.74
N ARG A 110 1.65 -18.05 -9.52
CA ARG A 110 2.73 -19.02 -9.24
C ARG A 110 2.25 -20.04 -8.23
N ASN A 111 2.45 -21.32 -8.54
CA ASN A 111 2.03 -22.43 -7.68
C ASN A 111 0.55 -22.34 -7.25
N GLY A 112 -0.32 -21.88 -8.17
CA GLY A 112 -1.75 -21.68 -7.92
C GLY A 112 -2.11 -20.43 -7.11
N GLN A 113 -1.14 -19.61 -6.70
CA GLN A 113 -1.36 -18.37 -5.96
C GLN A 113 -1.20 -17.15 -6.87
N LEU A 114 -2.11 -16.19 -6.75
CA LEU A 114 -2.03 -14.90 -7.45
C LEU A 114 -0.87 -14.07 -6.88
N VAL A 115 0.10 -13.73 -7.73
CA VAL A 115 1.33 -13.04 -7.30
C VAL A 115 1.25 -11.54 -7.58
N GLU A 116 0.73 -11.15 -8.74
CA GLU A 116 0.62 -9.74 -9.14
C GLU A 116 -0.86 -9.35 -9.21
N ARG A 117 -1.42 -8.98 -8.06
CA ARG A 117 -2.83 -8.53 -7.98
C ARG A 117 -3.07 -7.24 -8.77
N TRP A 118 -2.03 -6.48 -9.08
CA TRP A 118 -2.15 -5.26 -9.87
C TRP A 118 -2.21 -5.52 -11.38
N HIS A 119 -1.74 -6.68 -11.86
CA HIS A 119 -1.61 -6.96 -13.29
C HIS A 119 -2.88 -7.59 -13.88
N LEU A 120 -3.50 -6.90 -14.84
CA LEU A 120 -4.67 -7.37 -15.56
C LEU A 120 -4.38 -7.47 -17.06
N GLU A 121 -4.84 -8.56 -17.67
CA GLU A 121 -4.85 -8.72 -19.13
C GLU A 121 -6.28 -8.65 -19.66
N TYR A 122 -6.44 -8.09 -20.86
CA TYR A 122 -7.71 -8.04 -21.58
C TYR A 122 -7.84 -9.21 -22.55
N ASP A 123 -8.96 -9.91 -22.45
CA ASP A 123 -9.41 -10.92 -23.42
C ASP A 123 -10.77 -10.50 -23.97
N ARG A 124 -10.82 -10.25 -25.28
CA ARG A 124 -12.03 -9.83 -25.99
C ARG A 124 -13.18 -10.82 -25.81
N ASP A 125 -12.90 -12.11 -25.76
CA ASP A 125 -13.95 -13.13 -25.67
C ASP A 125 -14.58 -13.18 -24.26
N ARG A 126 -13.91 -12.58 -23.27
CA ARG A 126 -14.43 -12.39 -21.91
C ARG A 126 -15.20 -11.08 -21.73
N ASP A 127 -15.06 -10.13 -22.64
CA ASP A 127 -15.74 -8.83 -22.53
C ASP A 127 -17.23 -8.95 -22.91
N ASN A 128 -18.10 -8.90 -21.89
CA ASN A 128 -19.55 -8.93 -22.04
C ASN A 128 -20.11 -7.67 -22.72
N HIS A 129 -19.30 -6.62 -22.81
CA HIS A 129 -19.64 -5.31 -23.35
C HIS A 129 -18.93 -5.01 -24.67
N ARG A 130 -18.21 -5.97 -25.27
CA ARG A 130 -17.45 -5.76 -26.52
C ARG A 130 -18.25 -5.25 -27.72
N ASN A 131 -19.57 -5.46 -27.71
CA ASN A 131 -20.48 -4.99 -28.77
C ASN A 131 -21.19 -3.69 -28.41
N GLN A 132 -20.98 -3.16 -27.19
CA GLN A 132 -21.53 -1.89 -26.77
C GLN A 132 -20.61 -0.77 -27.25
N PRO A 133 -21.16 0.34 -27.78
CA PRO A 133 -20.34 1.48 -28.14
C PRO A 133 -19.59 1.96 -26.90
N ALA A 134 -18.27 2.15 -27.03
CA ALA A 134 -17.53 2.86 -26.00
C ALA A 134 -18.14 4.27 -25.90
N SER A 135 -18.53 4.68 -24.68
CA SER A 135 -19.03 6.03 -24.47
C SER A 135 -17.96 7.01 -24.96
N VAL A 136 -18.33 7.89 -25.90
CA VAL A 136 -17.46 8.92 -26.46
C VAL A 136 -17.22 10.01 -25.40
N GLY A 137 -16.56 9.64 -24.30
CA GLY A 137 -16.45 10.44 -23.09
C GLY A 137 -15.01 10.75 -22.78
N GLY A 138 -14.51 11.88 -23.28
CA GLY A 138 -13.28 12.46 -22.75
C GLY A 138 -12.40 13.31 -23.67
N SER A 139 -12.94 14.06 -24.64
CA SER A 139 -12.22 15.23 -25.17
C SER A 139 -12.43 16.47 -24.30
N THR A 140 -13.44 16.45 -23.42
CA THR A 140 -13.58 17.45 -22.36
C THR A 140 -12.55 17.13 -21.28
N PRO A 141 -11.59 18.02 -21.01
CA PRO A 141 -10.71 17.84 -19.86
C PRO A 141 -11.61 17.66 -18.63
N PHE A 142 -11.47 16.52 -17.95
CA PHE A 142 -12.03 16.35 -16.62
C PHE A 142 -11.50 17.53 -15.80
N THR A 143 -12.36 18.52 -15.55
CA THR A 143 -12.11 19.44 -14.46
C THR A 143 -12.24 18.55 -13.25
N PRO A 144 -11.15 18.25 -12.52
CA PRO A 144 -11.28 17.45 -11.34
C PRO A 144 -12.36 18.11 -10.50
N ALA A 145 -13.43 17.36 -10.21
CA ALA A 145 -14.29 17.73 -9.09
C ALA A 145 -13.31 18.04 -7.95
N PRO A 146 -13.43 19.20 -7.28
CA PRO A 146 -12.47 19.61 -6.26
C PRO A 146 -12.26 18.40 -5.39
N VAL A 147 -11.03 17.85 -5.48
CA VAL A 147 -10.73 16.56 -4.89
C VAL A 147 -11.06 16.73 -3.43
N GLU A 148 -12.16 16.11 -2.97
CA GLU A 148 -12.33 15.92 -1.54
C GLU A 148 -11.04 15.21 -1.15
N PRO A 149 -10.21 15.84 -0.29
CA PRO A 149 -8.89 15.31 0.03
C PRO A 149 -9.08 13.84 0.37
N PRO A 150 -8.24 12.95 -0.20
CA PRO A 150 -8.47 11.51 -0.18
C PRO A 150 -8.97 11.12 1.19
N LYS A 151 -10.15 10.47 1.28
CA LYS A 151 -10.63 9.94 2.56
C LYS A 151 -9.55 9.00 3.07
N ARG A 152 -8.70 9.55 3.94
CA ARG A 152 -7.50 8.91 4.45
C ARG A 152 -7.96 7.57 4.99
N LYS A 153 -7.32 6.48 4.53
CA LYS A 153 -7.49 5.15 5.13
C LYS A 153 -7.40 5.36 6.64
N LYS A 154 -8.44 4.98 7.39
CA LYS A 154 -8.53 5.12 8.86
C LYS A 154 -7.32 4.44 9.51
N ARG A 155 -6.21 5.14 9.62
CA ARG A 155 -5.08 4.80 10.47
C ARG A 155 -4.83 6.05 11.31
N THR A 156 -5.32 5.96 12.54
CA THR A 156 -5.07 6.90 13.65
C THR A 156 -5.24 8.37 13.27
N MET A 157 -6.49 8.84 13.13
CA MET A 157 -6.75 10.28 13.08
C MET A 157 -6.38 10.87 14.44
N ILE A 158 -5.21 11.50 14.52
CA ILE A 158 -4.94 12.43 15.60
C ILE A 158 -5.95 13.56 15.47
N ASN A 159 -6.86 13.67 16.44
CA ASN A 159 -7.89 14.72 16.42
C ASN A 159 -7.36 16.04 16.98
N ALA A 160 -6.35 15.98 17.86
CA ALA A 160 -5.69 17.15 18.39
C ALA A 160 -4.25 16.81 18.83
N ALA A 161 -3.36 17.77 18.60
CA ALA A 161 -1.99 17.75 19.12
C ALA A 161 -1.65 19.13 19.68
N TRP A 162 -0.98 19.17 20.82
CA TRP A 162 -0.55 20.41 21.49
C TRP A 162 0.94 20.33 21.80
N GLN A 163 1.69 21.39 21.51
CA GLN A 163 3.12 21.49 21.76
C GLN A 163 3.42 22.64 22.70
N ASP A 164 4.09 22.35 23.82
CA ASP A 164 4.50 23.37 24.78
C ASP A 164 5.80 24.09 24.38
N GLU A 165 6.24 25.03 25.22
CA GLU A 165 7.46 25.82 25.03
C GLU A 165 8.74 24.98 25.15
N ASN A 166 8.68 23.84 25.85
CA ASN A 166 9.79 22.91 26.02
C ASN A 166 9.86 21.88 24.88
N GLY A 167 8.89 21.89 23.97
CA GLY A 167 8.81 20.97 22.83
C GLY A 167 8.10 19.65 23.14
N THR A 168 7.50 19.49 24.32
CA THR A 168 6.67 18.31 24.68
C THR A 168 5.39 18.35 23.87
N ILE A 169 4.99 17.20 23.30
CA ILE A 169 3.80 17.10 22.46
C ILE A 169 2.77 16.16 23.08
N ALA A 170 1.56 16.65 23.25
CA ALA A 170 0.45 15.89 23.79
C ALA A 170 -0.53 15.57 22.64
N VAL A 171 -0.87 14.29 22.45
CA VAL A 171 -1.61 13.81 21.27
C VAL A 171 -2.89 13.06 21.67
N GLN A 172 -4.03 13.41 21.06
CA GLN A 172 -5.33 12.76 21.28
C GLN A 172 -5.82 12.02 20.02
N ALA A 173 -5.90 10.69 20.09
CA ALA A 173 -6.37 9.83 18.98
C ALA A 173 -7.89 9.80 18.78
N VAL A 174 -8.67 10.11 19.82
CA VAL A 174 -10.13 10.02 19.82
C VAL A 174 -10.68 11.25 20.56
N PRO A 175 -11.72 11.94 20.05
CA PRO A 175 -12.25 13.12 20.71
C PRO A 175 -12.68 12.80 22.16
N GLY A 176 -12.15 13.55 23.12
CA GLY A 176 -12.42 13.35 24.55
C GLY A 176 -11.67 12.17 25.20
N GLY A 177 -10.84 11.45 24.46
CA GLY A 177 -9.99 10.37 24.98
C GLY A 177 -8.75 10.89 25.70
N LYS A 178 -8.03 9.99 26.38
CA LYS A 178 -6.77 10.31 27.05
C LYS A 178 -5.71 10.79 26.06
N VAL A 179 -4.76 11.57 26.58
CA VAL A 179 -3.70 12.19 25.81
C VAL A 179 -2.38 11.45 26.05
N THR A 180 -1.64 11.18 24.98
CA THR A 180 -0.30 10.60 25.06
C THR A 180 0.73 11.70 25.01
N LEU A 181 1.69 11.70 25.94
CA LEU A 181 2.85 12.60 25.89
C LEU A 181 3.98 12.00 25.07
N LEU A 182 4.47 12.78 24.11
CA LEU A 182 5.63 12.50 23.28
C LEU A 182 6.72 13.49 23.67
N THR A 183 7.83 12.95 24.15
CA THR A 183 9.02 13.73 24.53
C THR A 183 10.16 13.61 23.52
N ASP A 184 10.08 12.64 22.59
CA ASP A 184 11.04 12.51 21.49
C ASP A 184 10.53 13.24 20.24
N PRO A 185 11.24 14.28 19.74
CA PRO A 185 10.89 14.97 18.50
C PRO A 185 10.79 14.06 17.27
N ARG A 186 11.49 12.91 17.25
CA ARG A 186 11.46 11.95 16.14
C ARG A 186 10.13 11.21 16.05
N GLU A 187 9.54 10.87 17.19
CA GLU A 187 8.22 10.22 17.25
C GLU A 187 7.14 11.14 16.68
N TRP A 188 7.18 12.42 17.05
CA TRP A 188 6.28 13.41 16.48
C TRP A 188 6.52 13.61 14.98
N ALA A 189 7.76 13.73 14.52
CA ALA A 189 8.06 13.89 13.11
C ALA A 189 7.51 12.72 12.27
N GLY A 190 7.60 11.49 12.77
CA GLY A 190 7.00 10.30 12.15
C GLY A 190 5.47 10.39 12.10
N ILE A 191 4.82 10.77 13.20
CA ILE A 191 3.36 10.93 13.28
C ILE A 191 2.89 12.06 12.35
N ALA A 192 3.53 13.22 12.38
CA ALA A 192 3.20 14.37 11.53
C ALA A 192 3.39 14.03 10.04
N ALA A 193 4.46 13.34 9.67
CA ALA A 193 4.67 12.89 8.29
C ALA A 193 3.61 11.86 7.84
N ALA A 194 3.26 10.92 8.71
CA ALA A 194 2.29 9.86 8.40
C ALA A 194 0.83 10.35 8.38
N THR A 195 0.50 11.31 9.24
CA THR A 195 -0.88 11.76 9.47
C THR A 195 -1.13 13.19 8.99
N GLY A 196 -0.12 13.93 8.56
CA GLY A 196 -0.23 15.37 8.28
C GLY A 196 -0.79 16.19 9.46
N ALA A 197 -0.67 15.69 10.69
CA ALA A 197 -1.14 16.39 11.87
C ALA A 197 -0.20 17.55 12.21
N GLU A 198 -0.78 18.68 12.56
CA GLU A 198 -0.07 19.85 13.09
C GLU A 198 -0.34 19.99 14.59
N ALA A 199 0.65 20.46 15.34
CA ALA A 199 0.51 20.72 16.76
C ALA A 199 0.23 22.21 17.01
N ALA A 200 -0.82 22.50 17.79
CA ALA A 200 -1.08 23.84 18.27
C ALA A 200 -0.02 24.22 19.31
N ARG A 201 0.61 25.38 19.14
CA ARG A 201 1.54 25.91 20.15
C ARG A 201 0.75 26.42 21.35
N VAL A 202 1.09 25.94 22.54
CA VAL A 202 0.46 26.30 23.81
C VAL A 202 1.53 26.62 24.84
N LYS A 203 1.16 27.35 25.88
CA LYS A 203 2.01 27.53 27.07
C LYS A 203 2.02 26.28 27.93
N ASN A 204 3.01 26.17 28.82
CA ASN A 204 3.14 25.01 29.70
C ASN A 204 1.92 24.83 30.62
N ASP A 205 1.33 25.92 31.13
CA ASP A 205 0.13 25.89 31.98
C ASP A 205 -1.12 25.45 31.20
N GLU A 206 -1.25 25.86 29.94
CA GLU A 206 -2.30 25.41 29.03
C GLU A 206 -2.17 23.90 28.73
N LEU A 207 -0.95 23.40 28.53
CA LEU A 207 -0.71 21.96 28.37
C LEU A 207 -1.13 21.17 29.62
N GLN A 208 -0.82 21.68 30.82
CA GLN A 208 -1.25 21.05 32.07
C GLN A 208 -2.77 21.01 32.20
N GLN A 209 -3.47 22.07 31.77
CA GLN A 209 -4.95 22.07 31.74
C GLN A 209 -5.51 21.01 30.78
N VAL A 210 -4.88 20.82 29.61
CA VAL A 210 -5.23 19.74 28.66
C VAL A 210 -5.06 18.37 29.32
N LEU A 211 -3.92 18.13 29.97
CA LEU A 211 -3.64 16.86 30.65
C LEU A 211 -4.60 16.60 31.81
N GLN A 212 -4.93 17.62 32.60
CA GLN A 212 -5.89 17.49 33.70
C GLN A 212 -7.30 17.19 33.18
N ARG A 213 -7.69 17.80 32.05
CA ARG A 213 -9.03 17.64 31.47
C ARG A 213 -9.25 16.27 30.85
N TYR A 214 -8.25 15.74 30.14
CA TYR A 214 -8.41 14.52 29.35
C TYR A 214 -7.70 13.29 29.95
N GLY A 215 -6.83 13.49 30.94
CA GLY A 215 -5.99 12.44 31.50
C GLY A 215 -4.82 12.08 30.59
N GLN A 216 -3.82 11.40 31.17
CA GLN A 216 -2.58 11.03 30.50
C GLN A 216 -2.47 9.51 30.31
N ILE A 217 -1.84 9.09 29.23
CA ILE A 217 -1.25 7.75 29.07
C ILE A 217 0.26 7.91 28.87
N THR A 218 1.04 7.14 29.64
CA THR A 218 2.47 6.97 29.42
C THR A 218 2.66 5.89 28.35
N ALA A 219 3.49 6.15 27.35
CA ALA A 219 3.60 5.40 26.11
C ALA A 219 3.76 3.85 26.27
N PRO A 220 3.36 3.06 25.24
CA PRO A 220 2.87 3.52 23.94
C PRO A 220 1.42 3.08 23.67
N ALA A 221 0.47 4.00 23.85
CA ALA A 221 -0.86 3.89 23.21
C ALA A 221 -0.83 4.30 21.72
N PHE A 222 0.33 4.71 21.21
CA PHE A 222 0.64 4.81 19.80
C PHE A 222 1.84 3.90 19.54
N ASP A 223 1.68 2.89 18.69
CA ASP A 223 2.79 2.09 18.20
C ASP A 223 3.71 2.98 17.34
N THR A 224 4.70 3.58 17.98
CA THR A 224 5.82 4.32 17.38
C THR A 224 7.04 3.40 17.34
N SER A 225 6.97 2.27 16.63
CA SER A 225 8.14 1.43 16.37
C SER A 225 9.21 2.15 15.52
N THR A 226 9.95 3.07 16.12
CA THR A 226 11.19 3.68 15.64
C THR A 226 12.08 3.97 16.85
N GLY A 227 12.69 2.97 17.46
CA GLY A 227 14.08 2.67 17.09
C GLY A 227 14.66 1.41 17.74
N ALA A 228 13.85 0.62 18.45
CA ALA A 228 14.19 -0.75 18.77
C ALA A 228 13.62 -1.63 17.66
N ALA A 229 14.46 -2.45 17.02
CA ALA A 229 13.98 -3.49 16.14
C ALA A 229 12.87 -4.29 16.86
N ALA A 230 11.74 -4.52 16.18
CA ALA A 230 10.66 -5.31 16.74
C ALA A 230 11.21 -6.62 17.31
N GLN A 231 10.68 -7.13 18.42
CA GLN A 231 11.22 -8.31 19.07
C GLN A 231 10.34 -9.52 18.82
N ILE A 232 10.95 -10.59 18.31
CA ILE A 232 10.35 -11.92 18.22
C ILE A 232 10.81 -12.71 19.44
N VAL A 233 9.87 -13.14 20.27
CA VAL A 233 10.13 -14.00 21.43
C VAL A 233 9.99 -15.46 21.01
N VAL A 234 11.03 -16.23 21.33
CA VAL A 234 11.10 -17.68 21.10
C VAL A 234 11.22 -18.38 22.47
N PRO A 235 10.35 -19.36 22.77
CA PRO A 235 10.50 -20.17 23.98
C PRO A 235 11.83 -20.94 24.01
N LEU A 236 12.53 -20.89 25.16
CA LEU A 236 13.77 -21.67 25.38
C LEU A 236 13.54 -23.19 25.44
N ASP A 237 12.31 -23.63 25.68
CA ASP A 237 11.93 -25.05 25.73
C ASP A 237 11.85 -25.72 24.34
N GLY A 238 12.12 -24.96 23.27
CA GLY A 238 12.15 -25.48 21.90
C GLY A 238 10.79 -25.57 21.21
N ALA A 239 9.71 -25.07 21.81
CA ALA A 239 8.41 -25.05 21.16
C ALA A 239 8.39 -24.18 19.90
N SER A 240 7.45 -24.50 19.01
CA SER A 240 7.23 -23.80 17.75
C SER A 240 6.51 -22.45 17.89
N ASP A 241 5.96 -22.14 19.07
CA ASP A 241 5.27 -20.87 19.30
C ASP A 241 6.19 -19.68 19.09
N ARG A 242 5.65 -18.60 18.54
CA ARG A 242 6.34 -17.32 18.39
C ARG A 242 5.46 -16.23 18.94
N TYR A 243 6.08 -15.24 19.56
CA TYR A 243 5.37 -14.08 20.07
C TYR A 243 6.03 -12.78 19.62
N GLN A 244 5.26 -11.71 19.48
CA GLN A 244 5.77 -10.35 19.31
C GLN A 244 5.68 -9.61 20.63
N VAL A 245 6.71 -8.81 20.97
CA VAL A 245 6.64 -7.87 22.10
C VAL A 245 5.85 -6.63 21.68
N VAL A 246 4.81 -6.29 22.46
CA VAL A 246 3.98 -5.09 22.27
C VAL A 246 3.93 -4.35 23.61
N GLY A 247 4.77 -3.32 23.76
CA GLY A 247 4.94 -2.66 25.06
C GLY A 247 5.58 -3.61 26.09
N ASP A 248 4.86 -3.93 27.16
CA ASP A 248 5.27 -4.83 28.26
C ASP A 248 4.72 -6.27 28.14
N ARG A 249 3.92 -6.54 27.10
CA ARG A 249 3.28 -7.85 26.88
C ARG A 249 3.81 -8.57 25.65
N VAL A 250 3.50 -9.86 25.56
CA VAL A 250 3.75 -10.70 24.38
C VAL A 250 2.45 -11.21 23.77
N GLU A 251 2.35 -11.14 22.44
CA GLU A 251 1.19 -11.63 21.70
C GLU A 251 1.61 -12.75 20.75
N TRP A 252 0.83 -13.84 20.69
CA TRP A 252 1.13 -14.94 19.77
C TRP A 252 1.04 -14.46 18.32
N ILE A 253 1.97 -14.91 17.49
CA ILE A 253 2.04 -14.57 16.07
C ILE A 253 2.02 -15.82 15.21
N ASN A 254 1.31 -15.73 14.08
CA ASN A 254 1.28 -16.78 13.06
C ASN A 254 2.47 -16.67 12.08
N GLY A 255 2.56 -17.59 11.11
CA GLY A 255 3.65 -17.64 10.13
C GLY A 255 3.77 -16.37 9.28
N ASP A 256 2.65 -15.78 8.85
CA ASP A 256 2.65 -14.56 8.03
C ASP A 256 3.12 -13.33 8.83
N GLN A 257 2.69 -13.23 10.09
CA GLN A 257 3.15 -12.17 11.00
C GLN A 257 4.63 -12.32 11.33
N LEU A 258 5.10 -13.55 11.57
CA LEU A 258 6.51 -13.85 11.78
C LEU A 258 7.37 -13.41 10.60
N GLN A 259 6.96 -13.76 9.37
CA GLN A 259 7.71 -13.39 8.17
C GLN A 259 7.81 -11.87 8.02
N LYS A 260 6.69 -11.15 8.20
CA LYS A 260 6.68 -9.68 8.17
C LYS A 260 7.63 -9.07 9.21
N LEU A 261 7.68 -9.62 10.42
CA LEU A 261 8.59 -9.15 11.47
C LEU A 261 10.05 -9.39 11.07
N LEU A 262 10.38 -10.58 10.55
CA LEU A 262 11.72 -10.88 10.04
C LEU A 262 12.13 -9.94 8.91
N ASP A 263 11.22 -9.64 7.97
CA ASP A 263 11.47 -8.73 6.85
C ASP A 263 11.75 -7.28 7.31
N THR A 264 11.18 -6.88 8.46
CA THR A 264 11.46 -5.58 9.09
C THR A 264 12.74 -5.54 9.93
N GLY A 265 13.51 -6.63 9.97
CA GLY A 265 14.74 -6.72 10.74
C GLY A 265 14.51 -6.93 12.24
N ALA A 266 13.39 -7.58 12.61
CA ALA A 266 13.09 -7.89 14.00
C ALA A 266 14.21 -8.71 14.67
N ARG A 267 14.52 -8.38 15.92
CA ARG A 267 15.48 -9.12 16.74
C ARG A 267 14.80 -10.30 17.42
N THR A 268 15.41 -11.47 17.32
CA THR A 268 14.99 -12.62 18.12
C THR A 268 15.54 -12.55 19.55
N VAL A 269 14.68 -12.78 20.53
CA VAL A 269 15.01 -12.94 21.95
C VAL A 269 14.44 -14.26 22.46
N PHE A 270 15.21 -14.94 23.30
CA PHE A 270 14.81 -16.23 23.85
C PHE A 270 14.42 -16.06 25.31
N LEU A 271 13.23 -16.51 25.69
CA LEU A 271 12.71 -16.40 27.05
C LEU A 271 12.26 -17.77 27.57
N ALA A 272 12.34 -17.94 28.89
CA ALA A 272 11.76 -19.12 29.55
C ALA A 272 10.23 -19.06 29.48
N ARG A 273 9.57 -20.23 29.46
CA ARG A 273 8.11 -20.31 29.29
C ARG A 273 7.34 -19.54 30.36
N ASP A 274 7.80 -19.61 31.61
CA ASP A 274 7.21 -18.89 32.75
C ASP A 274 7.35 -17.36 32.63
N GLN A 275 8.35 -16.87 31.91
CA GLN A 275 8.48 -15.44 31.61
C GLN A 275 7.49 -15.02 30.53
N ILE A 276 7.37 -15.83 29.47
CA ILE A 276 6.39 -15.62 28.40
C ILE A 276 4.97 -15.63 28.98
N ASP A 277 4.64 -16.60 29.83
CA ASP A 277 3.31 -16.73 30.42
C ASP A 277 2.97 -15.59 31.39
N ARG A 278 3.97 -14.95 32.02
CA ARG A 278 3.77 -13.73 32.82
C ARG A 278 3.56 -12.47 31.98
N MET A 279 3.97 -12.49 30.71
CA MET A 279 3.85 -11.38 29.78
C MET A 279 2.63 -11.51 28.85
N LYS A 280 1.92 -12.63 28.85
CA LYS A 280 0.65 -12.81 28.12
C LYS A 280 -0.47 -12.05 28.82
#